data_AF-A0A7V3Y113-F1
#
_entry.id   AF-A0A7V3Y113-F1
#
_cell.length_a   1.000
_cell.length_b   1.000
_cell.length_c   1.000
_cell.angle_alpha   90.00
_cell.angle_beta   90.00
_cell.angle_gamma   90.00
#
_symmetry.space_group_name_H-M   'P 1'
#
loop_
_entity.id
_entity.type
_entity.pdbx_description
1 polymer ?
#
loop_
_entity_poly.entity_id
_entity_poly.type
_entity_poly.pdbx_seq_one_letter_code
_entity_poly.pdbx_strand_id
1 'polypeptide(L)'
;TMSSCDIKIGDSMIRIKENSKAILAQLLRKDGIENTTLGLEVGKMICKPKKLLKNESFLVKTPTAVAGVRGTNFSVEADAQKTTRIKVFDGKVAVVKRVDAVEEHIDKIIEAAPAVEEKEKVVITTEDVKKAEKKIEEVIKKEGQATPLAVEKVVAAAKEEMVVKKEEVQKFKPEDFKEEKQEIIQIEEKPKEVVKEVAKVVKKTRHIPQPEGQLLVTRYEIYFVKDGRVEWEGKVINPPTKAEDKIYIASGDYIFCAKNDGTVLWRKKLANDGKLEVEGEKVAVYAGGQKKLLDKLTGEEE
;
A
#
# COMPACT_ATOMS: atom_id res chain seq x y z
N THR A 1 1.55 19.42 -19.14
CA THR A 1 2.11 18.35 -18.29
C THR A 1 1.02 17.34 -18.06
N MET A 2 1.20 16.11 -18.51
CA MET A 2 0.26 15.02 -18.24
C MET A 2 0.30 14.67 -16.75
N SER A 3 -0.86 14.39 -16.15
CA SER A 3 -0.93 14.14 -14.70
C SER A 3 -0.25 12.81 -14.35
N SER A 4 0.38 12.74 -13.18
CA SER A 4 0.92 11.49 -12.65
C SER A 4 0.91 11.47 -11.14
N CYS A 5 0.88 10.28 -10.56
CA CYS A 5 0.95 10.04 -9.12
C CYS A 5 2.06 9.03 -8.83
N ASP A 6 2.96 9.36 -7.93
CA ASP A 6 4.05 8.48 -7.51
C ASP A 6 3.78 7.96 -6.10
N ILE A 7 3.79 6.64 -5.95
CA ILE A 7 3.56 5.93 -4.69
C ILE A 7 4.87 5.22 -4.29
N LYS A 8 5.28 5.41 -3.03
CA LYS A 8 6.38 4.67 -2.42
C LYS A 8 5.83 3.59 -1.47
N ILE A 9 6.18 2.33 -1.71
CA ILE A 9 5.82 1.17 -0.87
C ILE A 9 7.13 0.50 -0.44
N GLY A 10 7.48 0.62 0.83
CA GLY A 10 8.81 0.21 1.30
C GLY A 10 9.88 1.01 0.54
N ASP A 11 10.79 0.32 -0.15
CA ASP A 11 11.77 0.91 -1.08
C ASP A 11 11.39 0.78 -2.56
N SER A 12 10.19 0.26 -2.84
CA SER A 12 9.63 0.19 -4.18
C SER A 12 8.96 1.51 -4.54
N MET A 13 9.17 1.96 -5.78
CA MET A 13 8.54 3.15 -6.34
C MET A 13 7.64 2.79 -7.51
N ILE A 14 6.44 3.34 -7.53
CA ILE A 14 5.45 3.10 -8.58
C ILE A 14 4.93 4.46 -9.06
N ARG A 15 5.08 4.74 -10.35
CA ARG A 15 4.46 5.91 -10.99
C ARG A 15 3.23 5.46 -11.76
N ILE A 16 2.10 6.01 -11.40
CA ILE A 16 0.82 5.84 -12.09
C ILE A 16 0.64 7.05 -13.01
N LYS A 17 0.44 6.79 -14.31
CA LYS A 17 0.22 7.83 -15.32
C LYS A 17 -1.25 8.25 -15.33
N GLU A 18 -1.54 9.37 -16.00
CA GLU A 18 -2.92 9.82 -16.23
C GLU A 18 -3.82 8.74 -16.84
N ASN A 19 -5.14 8.93 -16.70
CA ASN A 19 -6.16 8.01 -17.22
C ASN A 19 -6.00 6.56 -16.75
N SER A 20 -5.40 6.36 -15.56
CA SER A 20 -5.17 5.03 -14.99
C SER A 20 -6.10 4.74 -13.83
N LYS A 21 -6.55 3.48 -13.74
CA LYS A 21 -7.23 2.92 -12.57
C LYS A 21 -6.38 1.80 -11.99
N ALA A 22 -5.68 2.10 -10.90
CA ALA A 22 -4.83 1.17 -10.18
C ALA A 22 -5.46 0.75 -8.84
N ILE A 23 -5.17 -0.48 -8.41
CA ILE A 23 -5.65 -1.07 -7.16
C ILE A 23 -4.44 -1.50 -6.34
N LEU A 24 -4.41 -1.11 -5.06
CA LEU A 24 -3.43 -1.62 -4.10
C LEU A 24 -4.03 -2.84 -3.41
N ALA A 25 -3.88 -4.03 -4.00
CA ALA A 25 -4.60 -5.23 -3.56
C ALA A 25 -4.02 -5.84 -2.28
N GLN A 26 -2.69 -5.82 -2.14
CA GLN A 26 -2.01 -6.35 -0.95
C GLN A 26 -0.76 -5.55 -0.66
N LEU A 27 -0.65 -5.02 0.57
CA LEU A 27 0.51 -4.30 1.08
C LEU A 27 0.90 -4.89 2.44
N LEU A 28 1.38 -6.13 2.45
CA LEU A 28 1.73 -6.82 3.69
C LEU A 28 3.21 -6.65 4.00
N ARG A 29 3.52 -6.21 5.21
CA ARG A 29 4.86 -6.23 5.78
C ARG A 29 4.83 -6.94 7.12
N LYS A 30 5.51 -8.08 7.23
CA LYS A 30 5.62 -8.85 8.47
C LYS A 30 7.04 -9.37 8.62
N ASP A 31 7.64 -9.18 9.81
CA ASP A 31 8.98 -9.68 10.13
C ASP A 31 10.06 -9.27 9.10
N GLY A 32 9.92 -8.08 8.51
CA GLY A 32 10.83 -7.57 7.48
C GLY A 32 10.61 -8.13 6.07
N ILE A 33 9.65 -9.03 5.89
CA ILE A 33 9.22 -9.56 4.58
C ILE A 33 8.09 -8.68 4.04
N GLU A 34 8.27 -8.17 2.83
CA GLU A 34 7.27 -7.37 2.10
C GLU A 34 6.65 -8.17 0.94
N ASN A 35 5.32 -8.29 0.94
CA ASN A 35 4.53 -8.88 -0.16
C ASN A 35 3.58 -7.84 -0.71
N THR A 36 3.79 -7.46 -1.97
CA THR A 36 3.07 -6.40 -2.65
C THR A 36 2.34 -6.95 -3.86
N THR A 37 1.02 -6.77 -3.91
CA THR A 37 0.22 -7.03 -5.12
C THR A 37 -0.48 -5.75 -5.54
N LEU A 38 -0.23 -5.34 -6.78
CA LEU A 38 -0.85 -4.19 -7.42
C LEU A 38 -1.77 -4.68 -8.54
N GLY A 39 -2.87 -3.99 -8.77
CA GLY A 39 -3.76 -4.17 -9.90
C GLY A 39 -3.71 -2.96 -10.81
N LEU A 40 -3.78 -3.17 -12.13
CA LEU A 40 -3.99 -2.12 -13.12
C LEU A 40 -5.13 -2.54 -14.04
N GLU A 41 -6.30 -1.92 -13.89
CA GLU A 41 -7.46 -2.22 -14.74
C GLU A 41 -7.33 -1.57 -16.11
N VAL A 42 -6.89 -0.31 -16.15
CA VAL A 42 -6.66 0.49 -17.36
C VAL A 42 -5.60 1.55 -17.08
N GLY A 43 -4.87 1.98 -18.11
CA GLY A 43 -3.84 3.03 -18.06
C GLY A 43 -2.43 2.47 -18.05
N LYS A 44 -1.48 3.18 -17.43
CA LYS A 44 -0.05 2.84 -17.42
C LYS A 44 0.59 3.04 -16.05
N MET A 45 1.39 2.06 -15.64
CA MET A 45 2.27 2.14 -14.48
C MET A 45 3.72 1.92 -14.88
N ILE A 46 4.62 2.68 -14.28
CA ILE A 46 6.06 2.48 -14.32
C ILE A 46 6.48 2.02 -12.93
N CYS A 47 7.07 0.83 -12.84
CA CYS A 47 7.37 0.17 -11.58
C CYS A 47 8.88 -0.01 -11.44
N LYS A 48 9.39 0.37 -10.26
CA LYS A 48 10.74 0.12 -9.79
C LYS A 48 10.65 -0.54 -8.40
N PRO A 49 10.42 -1.86 -8.36
CA PRO A 49 10.45 -2.62 -7.12
C PRO A 49 11.87 -2.69 -6.57
N LYS A 50 11.99 -2.73 -5.25
CA LYS A 50 13.26 -3.09 -4.62
C LYS A 50 13.70 -4.50 -5.01
N LYS A 51 14.99 -4.80 -4.88
CA LYS A 51 15.46 -6.18 -4.96
C LYS A 51 14.83 -6.98 -3.82
N LEU A 52 14.07 -8.00 -4.18
CA LEU A 52 13.32 -8.81 -3.23
C LEU A 52 14.20 -9.88 -2.59
N LEU A 53 13.94 -10.21 -1.31
CA LEU A 53 14.52 -11.34 -0.60
C LEU A 53 13.83 -12.66 -0.99
N LYS A 54 14.35 -13.81 -0.55
CA LYS A 54 13.90 -15.14 -1.00
C LYS A 54 12.40 -15.43 -0.74
N ASN A 55 11.77 -14.69 0.17
CA ASN A 55 10.37 -14.88 0.60
C ASN A 55 9.48 -13.65 0.33
N GLU A 56 9.96 -12.71 -0.47
CA GLU A 56 9.22 -11.49 -0.82
C GLU A 56 8.65 -11.61 -2.24
N SER A 57 7.44 -11.11 -2.44
CA SER A 57 6.79 -11.06 -3.76
C SER A 57 6.39 -9.63 -4.15
N PHE A 58 6.51 -9.34 -5.44
CA PHE A 58 5.95 -8.15 -6.06
C PHE A 58 5.24 -8.56 -7.34
N LEU A 59 3.91 -8.44 -7.32
CA LEU A 59 3.04 -8.84 -8.41
C LEU A 59 2.28 -7.63 -8.96
N VAL A 60 2.16 -7.55 -10.27
CA VAL A 60 1.25 -6.63 -10.96
C VAL A 60 0.24 -7.45 -11.75
N LYS A 61 -1.04 -7.31 -11.42
CA LYS A 61 -2.17 -7.97 -12.07
C LYS A 61 -2.87 -6.99 -13.00
N THR A 62 -3.11 -7.42 -14.22
CA THR A 62 -3.99 -6.73 -15.17
C THR A 62 -5.20 -7.62 -15.46
N PRO A 63 -6.15 -7.21 -16.33
CA PRO A 63 -7.24 -8.08 -16.72
C PRO A 63 -6.78 -9.34 -17.47
N THR A 64 -5.62 -9.33 -18.13
CA THR A 64 -5.18 -10.42 -19.00
C THR A 64 -3.84 -11.04 -18.63
N ALA A 65 -3.08 -10.45 -17.70
CA ALA A 65 -1.78 -10.95 -17.32
C ALA A 65 -1.48 -10.77 -15.83
N VAL A 66 -0.56 -11.57 -15.33
CA VAL A 66 0.11 -11.37 -14.05
C VAL A 66 1.62 -11.32 -14.30
N ALA A 67 2.24 -10.24 -13.82
CA ALA A 67 3.68 -10.02 -13.89
C ALA A 67 4.29 -10.17 -12.49
N GLY A 68 5.14 -11.18 -12.31
CA GLY A 68 5.96 -11.35 -11.11
C GLY A 68 7.38 -10.87 -11.35
N VAL A 69 7.90 -10.05 -10.43
CA VAL A 69 9.21 -9.41 -10.59
C VAL A 69 10.09 -9.54 -9.37
N ARG A 70 11.40 -9.49 -9.59
CA ARG A 70 12.41 -9.53 -8.53
C ARG A 70 13.48 -8.47 -8.78
N GLY A 71 13.23 -7.23 -8.33
CA GLY A 71 14.13 -6.10 -8.51
C GLY A 71 14.32 -5.69 -9.97
N THR A 72 13.21 -5.40 -10.65
CA THR A 72 13.15 -5.18 -12.10
C THR A 72 12.49 -3.86 -12.41
N ASN A 73 13.10 -3.00 -13.25
CA ASN A 73 12.44 -1.80 -13.76
C ASN A 73 11.60 -2.16 -14.99
N PHE A 74 10.30 -1.91 -14.95
CA PHE A 74 9.38 -2.29 -16.02
C PHE A 74 8.17 -1.37 -16.07
N SER A 75 7.49 -1.34 -17.21
CA SER A 75 6.17 -0.71 -17.32
C SER A 75 5.11 -1.75 -17.61
N VAL A 76 3.92 -1.52 -17.07
CA VAL A 76 2.70 -2.26 -17.39
C VAL A 76 1.67 -1.28 -17.91
N GLU A 77 1.07 -1.59 -19.03
CA GLU A 77 -0.04 -0.83 -19.61
C GLU A 77 -1.21 -1.77 -19.88
N ALA A 78 -2.42 -1.32 -19.58
CA ALA A 78 -3.66 -2.01 -19.90
C ALA A 78 -4.59 -1.03 -20.63
N ASP A 79 -5.05 -1.40 -21.83
CA ASP A 79 -6.03 -0.58 -22.56
C ASP A 79 -7.48 -0.98 -22.28
N ALA A 80 -8.43 -0.21 -22.82
CA ALA A 80 -9.86 -0.45 -22.65
C ALA A 80 -10.32 -1.79 -23.23
N GLN A 81 -9.59 -2.33 -24.20
CA GLN A 81 -9.77 -3.64 -24.81
C GLN A 81 -9.15 -4.77 -23.96
N LYS A 82 -8.64 -4.42 -22.77
CA LYS A 82 -7.98 -5.32 -21.82
C LYS A 82 -6.69 -5.94 -22.40
N THR A 83 -6.07 -5.29 -23.38
CA THR A 83 -4.76 -5.71 -23.87
C THR A 83 -3.70 -5.23 -22.89
N THR A 84 -2.89 -6.16 -22.39
CA THR A 84 -1.77 -5.85 -21.51
C THR A 84 -0.48 -5.76 -22.31
N ARG A 85 0.28 -4.68 -22.09
CA ARG A 85 1.64 -4.51 -22.64
C ARG A 85 2.62 -4.40 -21.48
N ILE A 86 3.61 -5.27 -21.45
CA ILE A 86 4.68 -5.25 -20.46
C ILE A 86 5.99 -4.99 -21.18
N LYS A 87 6.75 -4.00 -20.74
CA LYS A 87 8.10 -3.68 -21.25
C LYS A 87 9.10 -3.75 -20.10
N VAL A 88 10.21 -4.45 -20.29
CA VAL A 88 11.25 -4.63 -19.27
C VAL A 88 12.45 -3.76 -19.61
N PHE A 89 12.80 -2.83 -18.71
CA PHE A 89 13.87 -1.86 -18.92
C PHE A 89 15.18 -2.25 -18.25
N ASP A 90 15.11 -2.96 -17.13
CA ASP A 90 16.26 -3.47 -16.38
C ASP A 90 15.81 -4.65 -15.50
N GLY A 91 16.48 -5.79 -15.58
CA GLY A 91 16.14 -7.01 -14.84
C GLY A 91 15.28 -8.01 -15.62
N LYS A 92 14.41 -8.75 -14.91
CA LYS A 92 13.60 -9.85 -15.48
C LYS A 92 12.18 -9.86 -14.93
N VAL A 93 11.20 -10.17 -15.78
CA VAL A 93 9.78 -10.30 -15.40
C VAL A 93 9.27 -11.69 -15.79
N ALA A 94 8.72 -12.43 -14.84
CA ALA A 94 7.95 -13.64 -15.12
C ALA A 94 6.52 -13.21 -15.47
N VAL A 95 6.05 -13.54 -16.67
CA VAL A 95 4.72 -13.14 -17.15
C VAL A 95 3.88 -14.37 -17.46
N VAL A 96 2.67 -14.38 -16.93
CA VAL A 96 1.66 -15.40 -17.23
C VAL A 96 0.36 -14.73 -17.65
N LYS A 97 -0.36 -15.35 -18.58
CA LYS A 97 -1.74 -15.02 -18.92
C LYS A 97 -2.60 -15.24 -17.67
N ARG A 98 -3.53 -14.34 -17.38
CA ARG A 98 -4.37 -14.44 -16.17
C ARG A 98 -5.64 -15.21 -16.47
N VAL A 99 -5.85 -16.31 -15.75
CA VAL A 99 -7.01 -17.19 -15.90
C VAL A 99 -7.64 -17.39 -14.52
N ASP A 100 -8.90 -17.00 -14.38
CA ASP A 100 -9.59 -16.95 -13.07
C ASP A 100 -9.67 -18.34 -12.41
N ALA A 101 -9.84 -19.41 -13.20
CA ALA A 101 -10.00 -20.78 -12.70
C ALA A 101 -8.79 -21.32 -11.90
N VAL A 102 -7.62 -20.68 -12.01
CA VAL A 102 -6.39 -21.08 -11.32
C VAL A 102 -5.72 -19.92 -10.57
N GLU A 103 -6.47 -18.84 -10.31
CA GLU A 103 -5.97 -17.63 -9.65
C GLU A 103 -5.36 -17.93 -8.26
N GLU A 104 -5.92 -18.89 -7.51
CA GLU A 104 -5.41 -19.32 -6.20
C GLU A 104 -4.02 -19.97 -6.26
N HIS A 105 -3.62 -20.46 -7.43
CA HIS A 105 -2.35 -21.16 -7.66
C HIS A 105 -1.36 -20.33 -8.49
N ILE A 106 -1.66 -19.05 -8.72
CA ILE A 106 -0.90 -18.20 -9.65
C ILE A 106 0.58 -18.09 -9.29
N ASP A 107 0.92 -18.06 -7.99
CA ASP A 107 2.32 -17.99 -7.52
C ASP A 107 3.14 -19.18 -8.02
N LYS A 108 2.59 -20.40 -7.93
CA LYS A 108 3.24 -21.63 -8.41
C LYS A 108 3.43 -21.63 -9.92
N ILE A 109 2.51 -20.99 -10.66
CA ILE A 109 2.54 -20.91 -12.12
C ILE A 109 3.61 -19.89 -12.55
N ILE A 110 3.65 -18.72 -11.90
CA ILE A 110 4.65 -17.67 -12.15
C ILE A 110 6.08 -18.15 -11.89
N GLU A 111 6.30 -18.94 -10.83
CA GLU A 111 7.63 -19.50 -10.52
C GLU A 111 8.20 -20.38 -11.64
N ALA A 112 7.32 -21.01 -12.43
CA ALA A 112 7.71 -21.84 -13.56
C ALA A 112 7.74 -21.08 -14.90
N ALA A 113 7.31 -19.82 -14.92
CA ALA A 113 7.19 -19.05 -16.14
C ALA A 113 8.57 -18.60 -16.66
N PRO A 114 8.80 -18.62 -17.99
CA PRO A 114 10.00 -18.05 -18.57
C PRO A 114 10.06 -16.54 -18.32
N ALA A 115 11.27 -16.04 -18.15
CA ALA A 115 11.51 -14.63 -17.94
C ALA A 115 11.47 -13.85 -19.26
N VAL A 116 10.79 -12.72 -19.25
CA VAL A 116 10.97 -11.61 -20.20
C VAL A 116 12.14 -10.76 -19.67
N GLU A 117 13.17 -10.57 -20.48
CA GLU A 117 14.44 -9.93 -20.10
C GLU A 117 14.52 -8.47 -20.53
N GLU A 118 15.63 -7.82 -20.19
CA GLU A 118 15.88 -6.42 -20.55
C GLU A 118 15.72 -6.17 -22.06
N LYS A 119 15.04 -5.07 -22.41
CA LYS A 119 14.73 -4.66 -23.80
C LYS A 119 13.76 -5.61 -24.50
N GLU A 120 13.05 -6.43 -23.75
CA GLU A 120 11.99 -7.28 -24.25
C GLU A 120 10.61 -6.82 -23.77
N LYS A 121 9.64 -6.97 -24.66
CA LYS A 121 8.24 -6.66 -24.43
C LYS A 121 7.37 -7.85 -24.77
N VAL A 122 6.23 -7.92 -24.11
CA VAL A 122 5.16 -8.86 -24.41
C VAL A 122 3.84 -8.11 -24.48
N VAL A 123 2.97 -8.55 -25.38
CA VAL A 123 1.58 -8.09 -25.51
C VAL A 123 0.66 -9.29 -25.31
N ILE A 124 -0.29 -9.17 -24.39
CA ILE A 124 -1.24 -10.24 -24.06
C ILE A 124 -2.65 -9.68 -24.26
N THR A 125 -3.40 -10.30 -25.16
CA THR A 125 -4.78 -9.90 -25.49
C THR A 125 -5.80 -10.75 -24.72
N THR A 126 -7.07 -10.34 -24.78
CA THR A 126 -8.16 -11.17 -24.26
C THR A 126 -8.35 -12.47 -25.03
N GLU A 127 -7.96 -12.51 -26.31
CA GLU A 127 -8.06 -13.71 -27.14
C GLU A 127 -7.02 -14.75 -26.72
N ASP A 128 -5.82 -14.31 -26.32
CA ASP A 128 -4.78 -15.18 -25.81
C ASP A 128 -5.20 -15.83 -24.49
N VAL A 129 -5.82 -15.06 -23.59
CA VAL A 129 -6.40 -15.56 -22.35
C VAL A 129 -7.52 -16.56 -22.62
N LYS A 130 -8.47 -16.23 -23.49
CA LYS A 130 -9.58 -17.14 -23.86
C LYS A 130 -9.10 -18.48 -24.43
N LYS A 131 -8.00 -18.48 -25.19
CA LYS A 131 -7.39 -19.72 -25.69
C LYS A 131 -6.82 -20.58 -24.55
N ALA A 132 -6.13 -19.96 -23.60
CA ALA A 132 -5.60 -20.65 -22.42
C ALA A 132 -6.74 -21.17 -21.52
N GLU A 133 -7.77 -20.35 -21.26
CA GLU A 133 -8.96 -20.70 -20.49
C GLU A 133 -9.64 -21.96 -21.03
N LYS A 134 -9.93 -22.00 -22.34
CA LYS A 134 -10.59 -23.16 -22.97
C LYS A 134 -9.83 -24.46 -22.73
N LYS A 135 -8.51 -24.44 -22.87
CA LYS A 135 -7.68 -25.63 -22.66
C LYS A 135 -7.65 -26.07 -21.20
N ILE A 136 -7.58 -25.11 -20.28
CA ILE A 136 -7.62 -25.40 -18.85
C ILE A 136 -8.99 -25.97 -18.46
N GLU A 137 -10.09 -25.42 -18.98
CA GLU A 137 -11.43 -25.94 -18.77
C GLU A 137 -11.61 -27.38 -19.28
N GLU A 138 -11.01 -27.73 -20.43
CA GLU A 138 -11.03 -29.11 -20.92
C GLU A 138 -10.31 -30.08 -19.97
N VAL A 139 -9.19 -29.68 -19.39
CA VAL A 139 -8.47 -30.47 -18.38
C VAL A 139 -9.30 -30.61 -17.11
N ILE A 140 -9.90 -29.52 -16.64
CA ILE A 140 -10.80 -29.52 -15.48
C ILE A 140 -11.99 -30.47 -15.69
N LYS A 141 -12.60 -30.46 -16.89
CA LYS A 141 -13.72 -31.36 -17.22
C LYS A 141 -13.32 -32.84 -17.24
N LYS A 142 -12.09 -33.15 -17.65
CA LYS A 142 -11.57 -34.53 -17.69
C LYS A 142 -11.18 -35.06 -16.31
N GLU A 143 -10.54 -34.22 -15.48
CA GLU A 143 -9.92 -34.64 -14.22
C GLU A 143 -10.81 -34.38 -12.99
N GLY A 144 -11.81 -33.49 -13.09
CA GLY A 144 -12.61 -32.99 -11.96
C GLY A 144 -11.84 -31.99 -11.08
N GLN A 145 -12.51 -31.35 -10.11
CA GLN A 145 -11.87 -30.36 -9.21
C GLN A 145 -11.65 -30.84 -7.77
N ALA A 146 -12.11 -32.04 -7.42
CA ALA A 146 -12.28 -32.41 -6.01
C ALA A 146 -11.10 -33.17 -5.36
N THR A 147 -10.06 -33.56 -6.13
CA THR A 147 -8.94 -34.35 -5.59
C THR A 147 -7.61 -33.59 -5.69
N PRO A 148 -6.68 -33.76 -4.72
CA PRO A 148 -5.35 -33.14 -4.78
C PRO A 148 -4.59 -33.47 -6.08
N LEU A 149 -4.73 -34.70 -6.58
CA LEU A 149 -4.11 -35.14 -7.83
C LEU A 149 -4.68 -34.41 -9.05
N ALA A 150 -6.00 -34.16 -9.07
CA ALA A 150 -6.62 -33.38 -10.14
C ALA A 150 -6.17 -31.92 -10.12
N VAL A 151 -6.04 -31.31 -8.94
CA VAL A 151 -5.50 -29.95 -8.78
C VAL A 151 -4.07 -29.85 -9.32
N GLU A 152 -3.20 -30.81 -9.01
CA GLU A 152 -1.82 -30.83 -9.53
C GLU A 152 -1.78 -30.90 -11.06
N LYS A 153 -2.63 -31.72 -11.68
CA LYS A 153 -2.74 -31.81 -13.14
C LYS A 153 -3.24 -30.51 -13.78
N VAL A 154 -4.23 -29.86 -13.16
CA VAL A 154 -4.74 -28.55 -13.62
C VAL A 154 -3.63 -27.49 -13.52
N VAL A 155 -2.87 -27.47 -12.43
CA VAL A 155 -1.73 -26.55 -12.26
C VAL A 155 -0.62 -26.86 -13.29
N ALA A 156 -0.37 -28.14 -13.59
CA ALA A 156 0.60 -28.51 -14.62
C ALA A 156 0.19 -28.02 -16.02
N ALA A 157 -1.08 -28.19 -16.40
CA ALA A 157 -1.62 -27.66 -17.65
C ALA A 157 -1.55 -26.12 -17.70
N ALA A 158 -1.86 -25.46 -16.58
CA ALA A 158 -1.75 -24.01 -16.46
C ALA A 158 -0.31 -23.51 -16.66
N LYS A 159 0.70 -24.22 -16.12
CA LYS A 159 2.12 -23.92 -16.34
C LYS A 159 2.55 -24.01 -17.80
N GLU A 160 1.85 -24.79 -18.62
CA GLU A 160 2.15 -24.90 -20.06
C GLU A 160 1.37 -23.88 -20.89
N GLU A 161 0.09 -23.66 -20.58
CA GLU A 161 -0.80 -22.88 -21.43
C GLU A 161 -0.83 -21.38 -21.11
N MET A 162 -0.61 -21.01 -19.84
CA MET A 162 -0.65 -19.61 -19.42
C MET A 162 0.68 -18.89 -19.60
N VAL A 163 1.79 -19.61 -19.72
CA VAL A 163 3.09 -18.96 -19.88
C VAL A 163 3.20 -18.24 -21.23
N VAL A 164 3.99 -17.17 -21.24
CA VAL A 164 4.36 -16.49 -22.48
C VAL A 164 5.44 -17.31 -23.18
N LYS A 165 5.18 -17.72 -24.42
CA LYS A 165 6.16 -18.45 -25.23
C LYS A 165 7.21 -17.49 -25.79
N LYS A 166 8.40 -17.99 -26.11
CA LYS A 166 9.50 -17.15 -26.60
C LYS A 166 9.16 -16.40 -27.89
N GLU A 167 8.28 -16.96 -28.71
CA GLU A 167 7.83 -16.35 -29.97
C GLU A 167 6.87 -15.17 -29.74
N GLU A 168 6.23 -15.09 -28.58
CA GLU A 168 5.37 -13.98 -28.16
C GLU A 168 6.20 -12.80 -27.60
N VAL A 169 7.49 -13.03 -27.30
CA VAL A 169 8.42 -12.03 -26.76
C VAL A 169 9.11 -11.30 -27.90
N GLN A 170 9.04 -9.97 -27.87
CA GLN A 170 9.63 -9.10 -28.90
C GLN A 170 10.70 -8.22 -28.30
N LYS A 171 11.80 -8.04 -29.01
CA LYS A 171 12.76 -6.98 -28.67
C LYS A 171 12.23 -5.62 -29.10
N PHE A 172 12.46 -4.59 -28.30
CA PHE A 172 12.20 -3.20 -28.66
C PHE A 172 13.48 -2.39 -28.73
N LYS A 173 13.47 -1.28 -29.48
CA LYS A 173 14.67 -0.49 -29.69
C LYS A 173 14.94 0.42 -28.49
N PRO A 174 16.22 0.70 -28.16
CA PRO A 174 16.64 1.70 -27.18
C PRO A 174 15.90 3.04 -27.25
N GLU A 175 15.58 3.49 -28.46
CA GLU A 175 14.92 4.75 -28.72
C GLU A 175 13.47 4.76 -28.25
N ASP A 176 12.76 3.63 -28.39
CA ASP A 176 11.33 3.48 -28.07
C ASP A 176 11.03 3.56 -26.57
N PHE A 177 12.06 3.68 -25.72
CA PHE A 177 11.92 3.77 -24.27
C PHE A 177 12.73 4.87 -23.60
N LYS A 178 13.33 5.79 -24.35
CA LYS A 178 14.10 6.90 -23.77
C LYS A 178 13.26 7.72 -22.79
N GLU A 179 11.99 7.97 -23.13
CA GLU A 179 11.06 8.69 -22.27
C GLU A 179 10.77 7.93 -20.97
N GLU A 180 10.37 6.65 -21.04
CA GLU A 180 10.13 5.86 -19.82
C GLU A 180 11.39 5.73 -18.96
N LYS A 181 12.58 5.61 -19.58
CA LYS A 181 13.84 5.55 -18.84
C LYS A 181 14.14 6.85 -18.10
N GLN A 182 13.93 7.99 -18.74
CA GLN A 182 14.04 9.30 -18.09
C GLN A 182 13.04 9.44 -16.96
N GLU A 183 11.80 8.98 -17.14
CA GLU A 183 10.81 8.97 -16.07
C GLU A 183 11.25 8.11 -14.88
N ILE A 184 11.84 6.93 -15.11
CA ILE A 184 12.39 6.09 -14.04
C ILE A 184 13.48 6.82 -13.26
N ILE A 185 14.39 7.52 -13.95
CA ILE A 185 15.45 8.32 -13.31
C ILE A 185 14.83 9.45 -12.48
N GLN A 186 13.83 10.16 -13.01
CA GLN A 186 13.14 11.24 -12.29
C GLN A 186 12.38 10.74 -11.05
N ILE A 187 11.90 9.49 -11.05
CA ILE A 187 11.30 8.87 -9.85
C ILE A 187 12.35 8.79 -8.72
N GLU A 188 13.64 8.61 -9.05
CA GLU A 188 14.74 8.52 -8.06
C GLU A 188 15.15 9.90 -7.52
N GLU A 189 15.24 10.91 -8.39
CA GLU A 189 15.78 12.23 -8.06
C GLU A 189 14.73 13.21 -7.52
N LYS A 190 13.76 12.75 -6.72
CA LYS A 190 12.78 13.68 -6.13
C LYS A 190 13.48 14.76 -5.27
N PRO A 191 13.00 16.02 -5.31
CA PRO A 191 13.63 17.11 -4.57
C PRO A 191 13.77 16.77 -3.09
N LYS A 192 14.93 17.11 -2.51
CA LYS A 192 15.24 16.84 -1.08
C LYS A 192 14.17 17.41 -0.13
N GLU A 193 13.51 18.50 -0.51
CA GLU A 193 12.43 19.13 0.25
C GLU A 193 11.21 18.22 0.35
N VAL A 194 10.74 17.66 -0.77
CA VAL A 194 9.61 16.71 -0.79
C VAL A 194 9.93 15.46 0.04
N VAL A 195 11.16 14.95 -0.06
CA VAL A 195 11.61 13.81 0.76
C VAL A 195 11.61 14.16 2.26
N LYS A 196 12.05 15.37 2.63
CA LYS A 196 12.02 15.86 4.02
C LYS A 196 10.59 16.00 4.53
N GLU A 197 9.66 16.51 3.72
CA GLU A 197 8.25 16.64 4.10
C GLU A 197 7.59 15.27 4.29
N VAL A 198 7.75 14.35 3.33
CA VAL A 198 7.27 12.97 3.48
C VAL A 198 7.88 12.30 4.71
N ALA A 199 9.18 12.48 4.96
CA ALA A 199 9.83 11.93 6.14
C ALA A 199 9.28 12.52 7.45
N LYS A 200 8.95 13.82 7.48
CA LYS A 200 8.29 14.47 8.63
C LYS A 200 6.90 13.87 8.86
N VAL A 201 6.09 13.73 7.80
CA VAL A 201 4.75 13.14 7.89
C VAL A 201 4.83 11.68 8.36
N VAL A 202 5.70 10.86 7.77
CA VAL A 202 5.87 9.44 8.17
C VAL A 202 6.36 9.31 9.61
N LYS A 203 7.27 10.19 10.06
CA LYS A 203 7.70 10.23 11.47
C LYS A 203 6.55 10.60 12.39
N LYS A 204 5.80 11.66 12.07
CA LYS A 204 4.60 12.06 12.82
C LYS A 204 3.60 10.91 12.91
N THR A 205 3.31 10.22 11.80
CA THR A 205 2.39 9.06 11.79
C THR A 205 2.88 7.89 12.64
N ARG A 206 4.19 7.60 12.65
CA ARG A 206 4.76 6.55 13.52
C ARG A 206 4.69 6.89 15.01
N HIS A 207 4.60 8.17 15.35
CA HIS A 207 4.53 8.65 16.73
C HIS A 207 3.10 8.92 17.18
N ILE A 208 2.09 8.68 16.33
CA ILE A 208 0.69 8.67 16.75
C ILE A 208 0.52 7.49 17.72
N PRO A 209 0.19 7.75 19.00
CA PRO A 209 -0.06 6.68 19.96
C PRO A 209 -1.22 5.82 19.47
N GLN A 210 -1.17 4.51 19.73
CA GLN A 210 -2.34 3.68 19.49
C GLN A 210 -3.43 4.08 20.50
N PRO A 211 -4.69 4.28 20.05
CA PRO A 211 -5.77 4.59 20.95
C PRO A 211 -5.91 3.49 22.01
N GLU A 212 -5.93 3.88 23.28
CA GLU A 212 -5.93 2.92 24.39
C GLU A 212 -6.70 3.49 25.58
N GLY A 213 -7.61 2.68 26.11
CA GLY A 213 -8.48 3.05 27.21
C GLY A 213 -9.64 3.98 26.81
N GLN A 214 -10.49 4.27 27.79
CA GLN A 214 -11.68 5.12 27.66
C GLN A 214 -11.68 6.20 28.72
N LEU A 215 -12.12 7.38 28.34
CA LEU A 215 -12.33 8.50 29.24
C LEU A 215 -13.79 8.54 29.69
N LEU A 216 -14.00 8.48 31.00
CA LEU A 216 -15.29 8.74 31.61
C LEU A 216 -15.23 10.09 32.34
N VAL A 217 -15.99 11.05 31.84
CA VAL A 217 -16.00 12.43 32.35
C VAL A 217 -17.34 12.65 33.04
N THR A 218 -17.32 12.86 34.35
CA THR A 218 -18.48 13.27 35.12
C THR A 218 -18.60 14.79 35.11
N ARG A 219 -19.54 15.34 35.89
CA ARG A 219 -19.68 16.80 36.03
C ARG A 219 -18.41 17.48 36.55
N TYR A 220 -17.59 16.76 37.34
CA TYR A 220 -16.45 17.35 38.04
C TYR A 220 -15.17 16.54 37.95
N GLU A 221 -15.20 15.30 37.47
CA GLU A 221 -14.09 14.37 37.59
C GLU A 221 -13.82 13.63 36.29
N ILE A 222 -12.55 13.29 36.10
CA ILE A 222 -12.06 12.54 34.95
C ILE A 222 -11.57 11.19 35.45
N TYR A 223 -12.12 10.14 34.87
CA TYR A 223 -11.68 8.77 35.09
C TYR A 223 -11.14 8.19 33.78
N PHE A 224 -10.01 7.51 33.86
CA PHE A 224 -9.43 6.77 32.77
C PHE A 224 -9.61 5.28 33.01
N VAL A 225 -10.30 4.61 32.09
CA VAL A 225 -10.60 3.18 32.15
C VAL A 225 -9.70 2.44 31.19
N LYS A 226 -8.86 1.54 31.70
CA LYS A 226 -7.94 0.74 30.89
C LYS A 226 -7.77 -0.65 31.50
N ASP A 227 -7.83 -1.68 30.65
CA ASP A 227 -7.64 -3.09 31.04
C ASP A 227 -8.49 -3.52 32.26
N GLY A 228 -9.74 -3.04 32.32
CA GLY A 228 -10.67 -3.33 33.41
C GLY A 228 -10.39 -2.57 34.72
N ARG A 229 -9.43 -1.65 34.75
CA ARG A 229 -9.12 -0.76 35.87
C ARG A 229 -9.69 0.63 35.63
N VAL A 230 -10.18 1.27 36.68
CA VAL A 230 -10.65 2.66 36.66
C VAL A 230 -9.70 3.50 37.49
N GLU A 231 -8.98 4.40 36.84
CA GLU A 231 -8.03 5.34 37.45
C GLU A 231 -8.69 6.72 37.54
N TRP A 232 -8.67 7.35 38.73
CA TRP A 232 -9.07 8.75 38.88
C TRP A 232 -7.90 9.65 38.45
N GLU A 233 -8.16 10.56 37.51
CA GLU A 233 -7.12 11.36 36.85
C GLU A 233 -7.15 12.84 37.23
N GLY A 234 -8.11 13.23 38.07
CA GLY A 234 -8.25 14.61 38.54
C GLY A 234 -9.63 15.18 38.29
N LYS A 235 -9.74 16.47 38.63
CA LYS A 235 -10.98 17.22 38.41
C LYS A 235 -11.01 17.84 37.03
N VAL A 236 -12.19 17.94 36.45
CA VAL A 236 -12.42 18.79 35.27
C VAL A 236 -12.26 20.24 35.72
N ILE A 237 -11.18 20.90 35.27
CA ILE A 237 -10.92 22.29 35.65
C ILE A 237 -11.75 23.23 34.77
N ASN A 238 -11.78 22.99 33.45
CA ASN A 238 -12.59 23.72 32.48
C ASN A 238 -13.36 22.75 31.57
N PRO A 239 -14.46 23.22 30.93
CA PRO A 239 -15.19 22.42 29.95
C PRO A 239 -14.28 21.90 28.82
N PRO A 240 -14.56 20.70 28.27
CA PRO A 240 -13.83 20.16 27.13
C PRO A 240 -13.84 21.09 25.92
N THR A 241 -12.67 21.29 25.31
CA THR A 241 -12.56 21.95 24.01
C THR A 241 -12.84 20.93 22.92
N LYS A 242 -13.82 21.20 22.04
CA LYS A 242 -14.19 20.30 20.95
C LYS A 242 -13.63 20.81 19.62
N ALA A 243 -13.08 19.93 18.81
CA ALA A 243 -12.73 20.20 17.44
C ALA A 243 -12.99 18.95 16.58
N GLU A 244 -13.82 19.09 15.55
CA GLU A 244 -14.23 17.98 14.66
C GLU A 244 -14.86 16.82 15.46
N ASP A 245 -14.29 15.61 15.35
CA ASP A 245 -14.71 14.40 16.06
C ASP A 245 -13.97 14.17 17.39
N LYS A 246 -13.14 15.14 17.81
CA LYS A 246 -12.25 15.04 18.98
C LYS A 246 -12.64 16.00 20.10
N ILE A 247 -12.38 15.54 21.33
CA ILE A 247 -12.51 16.30 22.56
C ILE A 247 -11.14 16.39 23.25
N TYR A 248 -10.80 17.59 23.72
CA TYR A 248 -9.58 17.86 24.48
C TYR A 248 -9.95 18.25 25.89
N ILE A 249 -9.39 17.56 26.88
CA ILE A 249 -9.76 17.69 28.28
C ILE A 249 -8.51 17.75 29.14
N ALA A 250 -8.53 18.58 30.18
CA ALA A 250 -7.41 18.77 31.08
C ALA A 250 -7.84 18.58 32.54
N SER A 251 -7.01 17.86 33.31
CA SER A 251 -7.27 17.46 34.70
C SER A 251 -6.33 18.10 35.73
N GLY A 252 -5.53 19.09 35.31
CA GLY A 252 -4.49 19.74 36.10
C GLY A 252 -3.13 19.06 35.99
N ASP A 253 -3.09 17.73 35.97
CA ASP A 253 -1.86 16.95 35.79
C ASP A 253 -1.78 16.25 34.42
N TYR A 254 -2.93 16.08 33.77
CA TYR A 254 -3.03 15.38 32.50
C TYR A 254 -3.83 16.17 31.48
N ILE A 255 -3.53 15.87 30.21
CA ILE A 255 -4.26 16.33 29.04
C ILE A 255 -4.61 15.11 28.21
N PHE A 256 -5.84 15.07 27.76
CA PHE A 256 -6.42 13.98 27.01
C PHE A 256 -6.92 14.50 25.67
N CYS A 257 -6.67 13.73 24.62
CA CYS A 257 -7.41 13.81 23.38
C CYS A 257 -8.21 12.52 23.24
N ALA A 258 -9.52 12.63 23.11
CA ALA A 258 -10.41 11.50 22.95
C ALA A 258 -11.38 11.74 21.80
N LYS A 259 -12.01 10.68 21.30
CA LYS A 259 -13.18 10.79 20.44
C LYS A 259 -14.41 11.15 21.25
N ASN A 260 -15.48 11.57 20.58
CA ASN A 260 -16.79 11.83 21.19
C ASN A 260 -17.38 10.62 21.95
N ASP A 261 -16.96 9.39 21.61
CA ASP A 261 -17.36 8.16 22.30
C ASP A 261 -16.52 7.85 23.55
N GLY A 262 -15.54 8.70 23.89
CA GLY A 262 -14.65 8.54 25.02
C GLY A 262 -13.38 7.74 24.73
N THR A 263 -13.18 7.19 23.53
CA THR A 263 -11.94 6.47 23.17
C THR A 263 -10.75 7.44 23.22
N VAL A 264 -9.76 7.15 24.07
CA VAL A 264 -8.58 8.01 24.24
C VAL A 264 -7.61 7.78 23.08
N LEU A 265 -7.36 8.82 22.30
CA LEU A 265 -6.41 8.82 21.20
C LEU A 265 -4.98 9.02 21.70
N TRP A 266 -4.80 9.93 22.65
CA TRP A 266 -3.54 10.10 23.38
C TRP A 266 -3.79 10.75 24.75
N ARG A 267 -2.87 10.49 25.68
CA ARG A 267 -2.83 11.06 27.04
C ARG A 267 -1.43 11.58 27.31
N LYS A 268 -1.31 12.80 27.81
CA LYS A 268 -0.03 13.43 28.18
C LYS A 268 -0.05 13.84 29.63
N LYS A 269 0.95 13.40 30.41
CA LYS A 269 1.22 13.95 31.74
C LYS A 269 1.89 15.31 31.58
N LEU A 270 1.18 16.37 31.92
CA LEU A 270 1.65 17.75 31.84
C LEU A 270 0.84 18.60 32.81
N ALA A 271 1.53 19.23 33.77
CA ALA A 271 0.91 20.19 34.67
C ALA A 271 0.29 21.33 33.85
N ASN A 272 -0.96 21.68 34.15
CA ASN A 272 -1.76 22.64 33.41
C ASN A 272 -2.78 23.34 34.33
N ASP A 273 -3.26 24.48 33.88
CA ASP A 273 -4.31 25.25 34.56
C ASP A 273 -5.73 24.92 34.06
N GLY A 274 -5.85 23.83 33.28
CA GLY A 274 -7.10 23.41 32.66
C GLY A 274 -7.49 24.16 31.39
N LYS A 275 -6.82 25.25 31.01
CA LYS A 275 -7.17 26.02 29.82
C LYS A 275 -6.55 25.38 28.57
N LEU A 276 -7.40 25.07 27.59
CA LEU A 276 -7.01 24.48 26.31
C LEU A 276 -7.62 25.25 25.13
N GLU A 277 -6.81 25.59 24.14
CA GLU A 277 -7.26 26.22 22.89
C GLU A 277 -6.75 25.40 21.69
N VAL A 278 -7.61 25.11 20.71
CA VAL A 278 -7.20 24.40 19.48
C VAL A 278 -6.82 25.44 18.42
N GLU A 279 -5.57 25.41 17.98
CA GLU A 279 -4.97 26.35 17.03
C GLU A 279 -4.48 25.59 15.79
N GLY A 280 -5.37 25.40 14.81
CA GLY A 280 -5.07 24.63 13.60
C GLY A 280 -4.70 23.18 13.93
N GLU A 281 -3.45 22.80 13.63
CA GLU A 281 -2.89 21.46 13.89
C GLU A 281 -2.31 21.30 15.31
N LYS A 282 -2.54 22.28 16.19
CA LYS A 282 -1.97 22.32 17.54
C LYS A 282 -3.03 22.48 18.62
N VAL A 283 -2.68 22.04 19.82
CA VAL A 283 -3.44 22.27 21.05
C VAL A 283 -2.58 23.12 21.97
N ALA A 284 -2.99 24.35 22.20
CA ALA A 284 -2.40 25.24 23.18
C ALA A 284 -2.86 24.86 24.58
N VAL A 285 -1.90 24.70 25.47
CA VAL A 285 -2.07 24.32 26.87
C VAL A 285 -1.44 25.40 27.73
N TYR A 286 -2.17 25.88 28.73
CA TYR A 286 -1.65 26.89 29.64
C TYR A 286 -1.25 26.26 30.98
N ALA A 287 -0.12 26.71 31.52
CA ALA A 287 0.43 26.23 32.79
C ALA A 287 1.26 27.35 33.43
N GLY A 288 0.81 27.89 34.57
CA GLY A 288 1.58 28.89 35.32
C GLY A 288 1.94 30.15 34.51
N GLY A 289 1.08 30.58 33.59
CA GLY A 289 1.31 31.74 32.72
C GLY A 289 2.15 31.43 31.46
N GLN A 290 2.61 30.20 31.28
CA GLN A 290 3.27 29.75 30.05
C GLN A 290 2.28 29.05 29.12
N LYS A 291 2.46 29.25 27.81
CA LYS A 291 1.71 28.56 26.75
C LYS A 291 2.61 27.50 26.14
N LYS A 292 2.17 26.24 26.20
CA LYS A 292 2.80 25.09 25.54
C LYS A 292 1.95 24.66 24.36
N LEU A 293 2.59 24.21 23.28
CA LEU A 293 1.90 23.75 22.08
C LEU A 293 2.12 22.24 21.93
N LEU A 294 1.02 21.50 21.87
CA LEU A 294 1.03 20.07 21.59
C LEU A 294 0.56 19.81 20.16
N ASP A 295 1.16 18.83 19.49
CA ASP A 295 0.66 18.33 18.22
C ASP A 295 -0.71 17.63 18.41
N LYS A 296 -1.69 18.00 17.58
CA LYS A 296 -3.08 17.51 17.69
C LYS A 296 -3.18 15.98 17.51
N LEU A 297 -2.28 15.38 16.74
CA LEU A 297 -2.29 13.96 16.42
C LEU A 297 -1.49 13.12 17.43
N THR A 298 -0.34 13.62 17.89
CA THR A 298 0.57 12.82 18.75
C THR A 298 0.50 13.18 20.23
N GLY A 299 0.10 14.40 20.58
CA GLY A 299 0.18 14.92 21.95
C GLY A 299 1.61 15.23 22.42
N GLU A 300 2.59 15.22 21.51
CA GLU A 300 3.97 15.62 21.79
C GLU A 300 4.12 17.15 21.80
N GLU A 301 5.00 17.66 22.66
CA GLU A 301 5.30 19.08 22.78
C GLU A 301 6.21 19.51 21.61
N GLU A 302 5.81 20.54 20.88
CA GLU A 302 6.59 21.15 19.78
C GLU A 302 7.33 22.41 20.23
#